data_AF-A0A1Y3AXU6-F1
#
_entry.id   AF-A0A1Y3AXU6-F1
#
_cell.length_a   1.000
_cell.length_b   1.000
_cell.length_c   1.000
_cell.angle_alpha   90.00
_cell.angle_beta   90.00
_cell.angle_gamma   90.00
#
_symmetry.space_group_name_H-M   'P 1'
#
loop_
_entity.id
_entity.type
_entity.pdbx_description
1 polymer ?
#
loop_
_entity_poly.entity_id
_entity_poly.type
_entity_poly.pdbx_seq_one_letter_code
_entity_poly.pdbx_strand_id
1 'polypeptide(L)' 'MENINKFLKAAQDYGVPHDQLFRTVDLFERKNIPEVTAGIINLARVACNNPDYKGTQLEKWVFANN' A
#
# COMPACT_ATOMS: atom_id res chain seq x y z
N MET A 1 -12.04 1.17 -12.83
CA MET A 1 -12.26 0.27 -11.66
C MET A 1 -11.46 -1.02 -11.74
N GLU A 2 -11.41 -1.71 -12.89
CA GLU A 2 -10.71 -2.99 -13.03
C GLU A 2 -9.21 -2.96 -12.64
N ASN A 3 -8.47 -1.94 -13.06
CA ASN A 3 -7.05 -1.80 -12.69
C ASN A 3 -6.84 -1.62 -11.18
N ILE A 4 -7.77 -0.92 -10.51
CA ILE A 4 -7.72 -0.70 -9.07
C ILE A 4 -8.00 -2.03 -8.35
N ASN A 5 -9.01 -2.78 -8.80
CA ASN A 5 -9.30 -4.11 -8.26
C ASN A 5 -8.11 -5.08 -8.45
N LYS A 6 -7.43 -5.04 -9.60
CA LYS A 6 -6.20 -5.83 -9.85
C LYS A 6 -5.09 -5.48 -8.85
N PHE A 7 -4.87 -4.19 -8.59
CA PHE A 7 -3.92 -3.75 -7.57
C PHE A 7 -4.30 -4.23 -6.17
N LEU A 8 -5.56 -4.03 -5.76
CA LEU A 8 -6.03 -4.42 -4.42
C LEU A 8 -5.89 -5.93 -4.20
N LYS A 9 -6.22 -6.73 -5.21
CA LYS A 9 -6.05 -8.18 -5.16
C LYS A 9 -4.57 -8.58 -5.05
N ALA A 10 -3.71 -7.98 -5.86
CA ALA A 10 -2.26 -8.25 -5.77
C ALA A 10 -1.68 -7.84 -4.42
N ALA A 11 -2.11 -6.71 -3.85
CA ALA A 11 -1.67 -6.26 -2.53
C ALA A 11 -2.16 -7.19 -1.41
N GLN A 12 -3.37 -7.70 -1.52
CA GLN A 12 -3.91 -8.70 -0.59
C GLN A 12 -3.16 -10.03 -0.69
N ASP A 13 -2.91 -10.53 -1.90
CA ASP A 13 -2.14 -11.74 -2.17
C ASP A 13 -0.68 -11.60 -1.68
N TYR A 14 -0.14 -10.38 -1.71
CA TYR A 14 1.19 -10.06 -1.17
C TYR A 14 1.24 -10.04 0.36
N GLY A 15 0.09 -10.04 1.04
CA GLY A 15 -0.01 -10.14 2.50
C GLY A 15 -0.50 -8.87 3.21
N VAL A 16 -0.96 -7.85 2.48
CA VAL A 16 -1.58 -6.67 3.11
C VAL A 16 -2.98 -7.05 3.62
N PRO A 17 -3.32 -6.78 4.89
CA PRO A 17 -4.66 -7.02 5.41
C PRO A 17 -5.72 -6.25 4.61
N HIS A 18 -6.88 -6.86 4.38
CA HIS A 18 -7.97 -6.19 3.64
C HIS A 18 -8.43 -4.88 4.30
N ASP A 19 -8.42 -4.83 5.63
CA ASP A 19 -8.79 -3.65 6.42
C ASP A 19 -7.83 -2.46 6.22
N GLN A 20 -6.60 -2.75 5.77
CA GLN A 20 -5.56 -1.76 5.51
C GLN A 20 -5.50 -1.33 4.03
N LEU A 21 -6.37 -1.87 3.19
CA LEU A 21 -6.50 -1.53 1.77
C LEU A 21 -7.65 -0.52 1.57
N PHE A 22 -7.45 0.41 0.64
CA PHE A 22 -8.47 1.36 0.25
C PHE A 22 -9.52 0.73 -0.68
N ARG A 23 -10.69 1.35 -0.83
CA ARG A 23 -11.71 0.87 -1.76
C ARG A 23 -11.59 1.55 -3.10
N THR A 24 -12.11 0.91 -4.13
CA THR A 24 -12.08 1.42 -5.51
C THR A 24 -12.72 2.81 -5.65
N VAL A 25 -13.77 3.10 -4.86
CA VAL A 25 -14.43 4.42 -4.85
C VAL A 25 -13.55 5.53 -4.29
N ASP A 26 -12.67 5.21 -3.34
CA ASP A 26 -11.82 6.18 -2.65
C ASP A 26 -10.81 6.83 -3.62
N LEU A 27 -10.29 6.03 -4.57
CA LEU A 27 -9.42 6.49 -5.64
C LEU A 27 -10.18 6.93 -6.91
N PHE A 28 -11.18 6.15 -7.35
CA PHE A 28 -11.87 6.41 -8.62
C PHE A 28 -12.71 7.69 -8.58
N GLU A 29 -13.42 7.92 -7.48
CA GLU A 29 -14.24 9.14 -7.28
C GLU A 29 -13.49 10.21 -6.46
N ARG A 30 -12.26 9.94 -6.06
CA ARG A 30 -11.44 10.81 -5.20
C ARG A 30 -12.11 11.13 -3.86
N LYS A 31 -12.95 10.24 -3.35
CA LYS A 31 -13.66 10.44 -2.07
C LYS A 31 -12.72 10.44 -0.87
N ASN A 32 -11.66 9.63 -0.90
CA ASN A 32 -10.75 9.50 0.25
C ASN A 32 -9.31 9.20 -0.18
N ILE A 33 -8.64 10.20 -0.74
CA ILE A 33 -7.22 10.11 -1.13
C ILE A 33 -6.29 9.81 0.07
N PRO A 34 -6.51 10.32 1.29
CA PRO A 34 -5.72 9.94 2.45
C PRO A 34 -5.69 8.42 2.72
N GLU A 35 -6.83 7.75 2.56
CA GLU A 35 -6.94 6.28 2.74
C GLU A 35 -6.19 5.52 1.64
N VAL A 36 -6.19 6.02 0.41
CA VAL A 36 -5.37 5.48 -0.69
C VAL A 36 -3.88 5.56 -0.35
N THR A 37 -3.41 6.71 0.15
CA THR A 37 -2.02 6.90 0.56
C THR A 37 -1.65 5.97 1.72
N ALA A 38 -2.54 5.82 2.71
CA ALA A 38 -2.33 4.90 3.82
C ALA A 38 -2.19 3.44 3.34
N GLY A 39 -3.04 3.00 2.40
CA GLY A 39 -2.95 1.66 1.81
C GLY A 39 -1.64 1.39 1.07
N ILE A 40 -1.11 2.40 0.36
CA ILE A 40 0.20 2.30 -0.30
C ILE A 40 1.33 2.18 0.73
N ILE A 41 1.27 2.96 1.83
CA ILE A 41 2.25 2.87 2.91
C ILE A 41 2.21 1.49 3.58
N ASN A 42 1.02 0.94 3.84
CA ASN A 42 0.88 -0.40 4.40
C ASN A 42 1.48 -1.48 3.49
N LEU A 43 1.27 -1.39 2.17
CA LEU A 43 1.94 -2.27 1.21
C LEU A 43 3.47 -2.13 1.27
N ALA A 44 3.98 -0.90 1.35
CA ALA A 44 5.42 -0.67 1.45
C ALA A 44 6.02 -1.29 2.72
N ARG A 45 5.31 -1.28 3.85
CA ARG A 45 5.74 -1.94 5.11
C ARG A 45 5.86 -3.45 4.94
N VAL A 46 4.85 -4.08 4.34
CA VAL A 46 4.87 -5.52 4.05
C VAL A 46 6.03 -5.86 3.11
N ALA A 47 6.28 -5.03 2.09
CA ALA A 47 7.41 -5.20 1.19
C ALA A 47 8.76 -5.06 1.90
N CYS A 48 8.92 -4.13 2.85
CA CYS A 48 10.15 -3.97 3.62
C CYS A 48 10.48 -5.20 4.48
N ASN A 49 9.47 -5.91 4.95
CA ASN A 49 9.63 -7.16 5.71
C ASN A 49 9.96 -8.37 4.83
N ASN A 50 9.82 -8.25 3.50
CA ASN A 50 10.16 -9.32 2.58
C ASN A 50 11.68 -9.33 2.30
N PRO A 51 12.42 -10.41 2.64
CA PRO A 51 13.87 -10.48 2.41
C PRO A 51 14.26 -10.42 0.93
N ASP A 52 13.35 -10.77 0.01
CA ASP A 52 13.57 -10.67 -1.44
C ASP A 52 13.34 -9.26 -2.00
N TYR A 53 12.82 -8.33 -1.19
CA TYR A 53 12.58 -6.96 -1.62
C TYR A 53 13.90 -6.16 -1.69
N LYS A 54 14.36 -5.92 -2.92
CA LYS A 54 15.58 -5.14 -3.21
C LYS A 54 15.34 -3.64 -3.37
N GLY A 55 14.10 -3.17 -3.15
CA GLY A 55 13.75 -1.76 -3.29
C GLY A 55 14.13 -0.92 -2.07
N THR A 56 14.02 0.41 -2.20
CA THR A 56 14.23 1.32 -1.07
C THR A 56 13.17 1.08 -0.01
N GLN A 57 13.62 0.87 1.23
CA GLN A 57 12.75 0.71 2.38
C GLN A 57 12.25 2.09 2.83
N LEU A 58 10.94 2.30 2.77
CA LEU A 58 10.33 3.59 3.13
C LEU A 58 10.61 3.94 4.60
N GLU A 59 10.63 2.93 5.47
CA GLU A 59 10.85 3.08 6.91
C GLU A 59 12.22 3.65 7.24
N LYS A 60 13.26 3.23 6.51
CA LYS A 60 14.62 3.76 6.67
C LYS A 60 14.75 5.23 6.27
N TRP A 61 13.85 5.77 5.46
CA TRP A 61 13.96 7.16 5.01
C TRP A 61 13.13 8.12 5.86
N VAL A 62 12.00 7.66 6.40
CA VAL A 62 11.10 8.47 7.24
C VAL A 62 11.59 8.56 8.70
N PHE A 63 12.18 7.49 9.24
CA PHE A 63 12.61 7.44 10.64
C PHE A 63 14.11 7.63 10.88
N ALA A 64 14.95 7.66 9.83
CA ALA A 64 16.39 7.90 9.99
C ALA A 64 16.79 9.38 10.05
N ASN A 65 15.83 10.31 9.90
CA ASN A 65 16.07 11.76 9.94
C ASN A 65 15.37 12.44 11.13
N ASN A 66 15.18 11.72 12.25
CA ASN A 66 14.65 12.28 13.49
C ASN A 66 15.64 12.09 14.65
#